data_AF-A0A1G9JD84-F1
#
_entry.id   AF-A0A1G9JD84-F1
#
_cell.length_a   1.000
_cell.length_b   1.000
_cell.length_c   1.000
_cell.angle_alpha   90.00
_cell.angle_beta   90.00
_cell.angle_gamma   90.00
#
_symmetry.space_group_name_H-M   'P 1'
#
loop_
_entity.id
_entity.type
_entity.pdbx_description
1 polymer ?
#
loop_
_entity_poly.entity_id
_entity_poly.type
_entity_poly.pdbx_seq_one_letter_code
_entity_poly.pdbx_strand_id
1 'polypeptide(L)' 'MGTLFIRTDAAMDQAIAALTAAGRTKTEAVRYALLETYRRRSLVELASADADRLLDDPEDRAEMLAIQRYMGVLGPEA' A
#
# COMPACT_ATOMS: atom_id res chain seq x y z
N MET A 1 -10.45 -17.35 20.82
CA MET A 1 -10.42 -15.89 20.54
C MET A 1 -9.85 -15.20 21.77
N GLY A 2 -8.86 -14.34 21.61
CA GLY A 2 -8.27 -13.57 22.71
C GLY A 2 -8.98 -12.22 22.90
N THR A 3 -8.87 -11.65 24.10
CA THR A 3 -9.37 -10.31 24.45
C THR A 3 -8.20 -9.35 24.49
N LEU A 4 -8.37 -8.15 23.92
CA LEU A 4 -7.37 -7.08 23.94
C LEU A 4 -7.93 -5.87 24.70
N PHE A 5 -7.23 -5.44 25.74
CA PHE A 5 -7.51 -4.21 26.47
C PHE A 5 -6.58 -3.11 25.95
N ILE A 6 -7.15 -2.03 25.41
CA ILE A 6 -6.40 -0.91 24.83
C ILE A 6 -6.78 0.35 25.59
N ARG A 7 -5.78 1.16 25.94
CA ARG A 7 -6.01 2.54 26.38
C ARG A 7 -6.16 3.42 25.16
N THR A 8 -7.24 4.19 25.08
CA THR A 8 -7.51 5.10 23.97
C THR A 8 -7.09 6.52 24.35
N ASP A 9 -6.74 7.30 23.33
CA ASP A 9 -6.63 8.75 23.43
C ASP A 9 -7.86 9.40 22.75
N ALA A 10 -7.93 10.74 22.85
CA ALA A 10 -9.05 11.50 22.31
C ALA A 10 -9.23 11.32 20.79
N ALA A 11 -8.14 11.16 20.03
CA ALA A 11 -8.21 10.96 18.59
C ALA A 11 -8.78 9.57 18.25
N MET A 12 -8.36 8.55 19.00
CA MET A 12 -8.85 7.19 18.86
C MET A 12 -10.34 7.09 19.23
N ASP A 13 -10.76 7.79 20.29
CA ASP A 13 -12.17 7.86 20.68
C ASP A 13 -13.04 8.51 19.58
N GLN A 14 -12.56 9.59 18.96
CA GLN A 14 -13.23 10.23 17.83
C GLN A 14 -13.33 9.30 16.61
N ALA A 15 -12.24 8.60 16.28
CA ALA A 15 -12.24 7.65 15.16
C ALA A 15 -13.20 6.48 15.39
N ILE A 16 -13.23 5.92 16.61
CA ILE A 16 -14.20 4.89 16.99
C ILE A 16 -15.62 5.43 16.88
N ALA A 17 -15.90 6.63 17.40
CA ALA A 17 -17.21 7.25 17.29
C ALA A 17 -17.67 7.36 15.82
N ALA A 18 -16.81 7.88 14.94
CA ALA A 18 -17.10 7.98 13.51
C ALA A 18 -17.38 6.61 12.86
N LEU A 19 -16.58 5.59 13.16
CA LEU A 19 -16.75 4.25 12.61
C LEU A 19 -17.99 3.52 13.15
N THR A 20 -18.45 3.89 14.34
CA THR A 20 -19.66 3.33 14.96
C THR A 20 -20.94 4.10 14.61
N ALA A 21 -20.85 5.32 14.07
CA ALA A 21 -22.00 6.17 13.74
C ALA A 21 -23.01 5.49 12.79
N ALA A 22 -22.55 4.56 11.94
CA ALA A 22 -23.39 3.78 11.03
C ALA A 22 -24.01 2.51 11.69
N GLY A 23 -24.02 2.42 13.02
CA GLY A 23 -24.61 1.31 13.78
C GLY A 23 -23.66 0.14 14.06
N ARG A 24 -22.36 0.28 13.76
CA ARG A 24 -21.36 -0.74 14.09
C ARG A 24 -21.06 -0.75 15.58
N THR A 25 -20.78 -1.92 16.13
CA THR A 25 -20.23 -2.06 17.48
C THR A 25 -18.77 -1.58 17.52
N LYS A 26 -18.28 -1.21 18.72
CA LYS A 26 -16.87 -0.84 18.92
C LYS A 26 -15.92 -1.97 18.48
N THR A 27 -16.27 -3.22 18.76
CA THR A 27 -15.49 -4.39 18.35
C THR A 27 -15.39 -4.51 16.82
N GLU A 28 -16.48 -4.28 16.11
CA GLU A 28 -16.48 -4.29 14.63
C GLU A 28 -15.67 -3.13 14.07
N ALA A 29 -15.79 -1.93 14.64
CA ALA A 29 -15.01 -0.77 14.23
C ALA A 29 -13.50 -1.01 14.39
N VAL A 30 -13.07 -1.50 15.56
CA VAL A 30 -11.65 -1.81 15.83
C VAL A 30 -11.15 -2.94 14.94
N ARG A 31 -11.94 -4.02 14.77
CA ARG A 31 -11.61 -5.12 13.85
C ARG A 31 -11.45 -4.62 12.43
N TYR A 32 -12.39 -3.82 11.95
CA TYR A 32 -12.36 -3.24 10.61
C TYR A 32 -11.10 -2.39 10.40
N ALA A 33 -10.82 -1.45 11.30
CA ALA A 33 -9.67 -0.57 11.20
C ALA A 33 -8.34 -1.35 11.20
N LEU A 34 -8.21 -2.36 12.07
CA LEU A 34 -7.01 -3.18 12.15
C LEU A 34 -6.77 -3.98 10.87
N LEU A 35 -7.79 -4.69 10.38
CA LEU A 35 -7.67 -5.53 9.19
C LEU A 35 -7.49 -4.71 7.91
N GLU A 36 -8.16 -3.56 7.82
CA GLU A 36 -8.01 -2.66 6.68
C GLU A 36 -6.60 -2.07 6.62
N THR A 37 -6.05 -1.66 7.77
CA THR A 37 -4.68 -1.15 7.85
C THR A 37 -3.66 -2.22 7.48
N TYR A 38 -3.84 -3.44 8.00
CA TYR A 38 -3.00 -4.59 7.65
C TYR A 38 -3.02 -4.86 6.15
N ARG A 39 -4.23 -4.95 5.56
CA ARG A 39 -4.39 -5.19 4.11
C ARG A 39 -3.68 -4.11 3.30
N ARG A 40 -3.90 -2.83 3.61
CA ARG A 40 -3.26 -1.72 2.88
C ARG A 40 -1.75 -1.80 2.96
N ARG A 41 -1.21 -2.05 4.15
CA ARG A 41 0.24 -2.20 4.34
C ARG A 41 0.80 -3.38 3.56
N SER A 42 0.16 -4.55 3.65
CA SER A 42 0.59 -5.74 2.90
C SER A 42 0.52 -5.53 1.40
N LEU A 43 -0.49 -4.82 0.89
CA LEU A 43 -0.58 -4.47 -0.53
C LEU A 43 0.54 -3.51 -0.96
N VAL A 44 0.91 -2.55 -0.12
CA VAL A 44 2.06 -1.67 -0.38
C VAL A 44 3.37 -2.46 -0.36
N GLU A 45 3.56 -3.34 0.62
CA GLU A 45 4.75 -4.20 0.70
C GLU A 45 4.84 -5.16 -0.50
N LEU A 46 3.71 -5.72 -0.95
CA LEU A 46 3.62 -6.52 -2.18
C LEU A 46 3.96 -5.70 -3.43
N ALA A 47 3.42 -4.49 -3.55
CA ALA A 47 3.71 -3.61 -4.68
C ALA A 47 5.19 -3.22 -4.73
N SER A 48 5.82 -2.96 -3.59
CA SER A 48 7.27 -2.73 -3.52
C SER A 48 8.06 -3.98 -3.90
N ALA A 49 7.66 -5.16 -3.39
CA ALA A 49 8.33 -6.41 -3.72
C ALA A 49 8.19 -6.79 -5.21
N ASP A 50 7.08 -6.46 -5.86
CA ASP A 50 6.88 -6.68 -7.29
C ASP A 50 7.70 -5.68 -8.14
N ALA A 51 7.81 -4.42 -7.72
CA ALA A 51 8.69 -3.44 -8.37
C ALA A 51 10.17 -3.87 -8.29
N ASP A 52 10.60 -4.42 -7.16
CA ASP A 52 11.95 -4.96 -7.00
C ASP A 52 12.19 -6.20 -7.89
N ARG A 53 11.18 -7.07 -8.10
CA ARG A 53 11.27 -8.18 -9.07
C ARG A 53 11.37 -7.70 -10.51
N LEU A 54 10.58 -6.70 -10.90
CA LEU A 54 10.60 -6.11 -12.24
C LEU A 54 11.96 -5.43 -12.54
N LEU A 55 12.69 -4.95 -11.53
CA LEU A 55 14.04 -4.40 -11.69
C LEU A 55 15.13 -5.46 -11.84
N ASP A 56 14.90 -6.68 -11.37
CA ASP A 56 15.90 -7.75 -11.35
C ASP A 56 15.77 -8.77 -12.49
N ASP A 57 14.74 -8.65 -13.33
CA ASP A 57 14.59 -9.47 -14.54
C ASP A 57 15.59 -9.02 -15.64
N PRO A 58 16.48 -9.90 -16.13
CA PRO A 58 17.39 -9.58 -17.23
C PRO A 58 16.71 -9.27 -18.56
N GLU A 59 15.49 -9.76 -18.84
CA GLU A 59 14.75 -9.41 -20.06
C GLU A 59 14.23 -7.96 -20.00
N ASP A 60 13.69 -7.54 -18.86
CA ASP A 60 13.19 -6.16 -18.68
C ASP A 60 14.32 -5.12 -18.76
N ARG A 61 15.52 -5.43 -18.24
CA ARG A 61 16.70 -4.58 -18.42
C ARG A 61 17.09 -4.43 -19.90
N ALA A 62 16.93 -5.49 -20.70
CA ALA A 62 17.21 -5.45 -22.14
C ALA A 62 16.17 -4.60 -22.89
N GLU A 63 14.89 -4.69 -22.50
CA GLU A 63 13.82 -3.86 -23.07
C GLU A 63 13.97 -2.37 -22.72
N MET A 64 14.28 -2.03 -21.47
CA MET A 64 14.55 -0.65 -21.06
C MET A 64 15.77 -0.05 -21.79
N LEU A 65 16.84 -0.84 -21.99
CA LEU A 65 18.00 -0.44 -22.78
C LEU A 65 17.65 -0.23 -24.27
N ALA A 66 16.75 -1.04 -24.83
CA ALA A 66 16.30 -0.90 -26.21
C ALA A 66 15.45 0.37 -26.40
N ILE A 67 14.56 0.67 -25.46
CA ILE A 67 13.74 1.89 -25.45
C ILE A 67 14.60 3.14 -25.29
N GLN A 68 15.62 3.12 -24.41
CA GLN A 68 16.57 4.24 -24.26
C GLN A 68 17.40 4.47 -25.53
N ARG A 69 17.84 3.40 -26.22
CA ARG A 69 18.51 3.51 -27.52
C ARG A 69 17.60 4.08 -28.61
N TYR A 70 16.32 3.70 -28.60
CA TYR A 70 15.34 4.22 -29.54
C TYR A 70 15.02 5.71 -29.29
N MET A 71 14.90 6.12 -28.03
CA MET A 71 14.66 7.53 -27.66
C MET A 71 15.90 8.44 -27.80
N GLY A 72 17.11 7.89 -27.78
CA GLY A 72 18.38 8.62 -27.97
C GLY A 72 18.78 8.91 -29.42
N VAL A 73 18.02 8.47 -30.43
CA VAL A 73 18.32 8.68 -31.87
C VAL A 73 17.44 9.77 -32.51
N LEU A 74 16.58 10.43 -31.73
CA LEU A 74 15.83 11.63 -32.15
C LEU A 74 16.23 12.86 -31.31
N GLY A 75 17.53 13.10 -31.19
CA GLY A 75 18.07 14.44 -30.94
C GLY A 75 18.50 15.04 -32.29
N PRO A 76 17.91 16.16 -32.76
CA PRO A 76 18.13 16.66 -34.11
C PRO A 76 19.38 17.54 -34.17
N GLU A 77 20.42 17.09 -34.89
CA GLU A 77 21.47 17.95 -35.47
C GLU A 77 21.72 17.39 -36.88
N ALA A 78 21.36 18.11 -37.96
CA ALA A 78 22.07 19.25 -38.55
C ALA A 78 23.44 18.83 -39.12
#